data_AF-A0AAX4JLH1-F1
#
_entry.id   AF-A0AAX4JLH1-F1
#
_cell.length_a   1.000
_cell.length_b   1.000
_cell.length_c   1.000
_cell.angle_alpha   90.00
_cell.angle_beta   90.00
_cell.angle_gamma   90.00
#
_symmetry.space_group_name_H-M   'P 1'
#
loop_
_entity.id
_entity.type
_entity.pdbx_description
1 polymer ?
#
loop_
_entity_poly.entity_id
_entity_poly.type
_entity_poly.pdbx_seq_one_letter_code
_entity_poly.pdbx_strand_id
1 'polypeptide(L)'
;MSILNHIIRTLSFPIFILLHLLFILSSLFLRTYQTFFPSSSESQNSILEDELETTRNRTIHTRHIKPPKHLALIFVPSKKRKNGEKQALIQSILNAVEWSLQDDIQEISIWDGQGLIQSVLPNLMKTLSNSMSRNNTLPLSPPSTPPNEPTQDNNIPELEEPSSPSPQRKQGKDLCDNVDNSSSTSTSLSLGNEVRSIIVYPKSGPSSSKGLKIHFLPPSCSDELISNITKSYIDKNRHLDMIDVKSIDKDIKDQLHFTSDPELLLIHHLQQPKSNSLFKSLLPRSPPELWGYPFWTLRITEIYQYPSPLPLLHHLNPLISTLRSSTLPFLRKLGYSINLPIKLDWQGVLDKEEWKGSMRAWSKVEQRLGK
;
A
#
# COMPACT_ATOMS: atom_id res chain seq x y z
N MET A 1 33.69 -13.34 54.27
CA MET A 1 32.55 -13.52 53.33
C MET A 1 31.75 -12.23 53.09
N SER A 2 31.32 -11.47 54.11
CA SER A 2 30.47 -10.26 53.92
C SER A 2 31.11 -9.13 53.07
N ILE A 3 32.39 -8.82 53.28
CA ILE A 3 33.08 -7.71 52.60
C ILE A 3 33.25 -7.99 51.10
N LEU A 4 33.58 -9.23 50.74
CA LEU A 4 33.76 -9.66 49.35
C LEU A 4 32.44 -9.54 48.56
N ASN A 5 31.32 -9.97 49.15
CA ASN A 5 30.00 -9.85 48.52
C ASN A 5 29.59 -8.39 48.32
N HIS A 6 29.96 -7.50 49.24
CA HIS A 6 29.67 -6.08 49.10
C HIS A 6 30.46 -5.50 47.92
N ILE A 7 31.78 -5.75 47.85
CA ILE A 7 32.65 -5.30 46.75
C ILE A 7 32.16 -5.83 45.39
N ILE A 8 31.82 -7.12 45.30
CA ILE A 8 31.30 -7.72 44.07
C ILE A 8 30.02 -7.00 43.62
N ARG A 9 29.10 -6.69 44.56
CA ARG A 9 27.84 -6.02 44.24
C ARG A 9 28.03 -4.56 43.80
N THR A 10 28.99 -3.83 44.39
CA THR A 10 29.31 -2.46 43.98
C THR A 10 29.98 -2.42 42.61
N LEU A 11 30.79 -3.43 42.27
CA LEU A 11 31.46 -3.52 40.96
C LEU A 11 30.57 -4.12 39.87
N SER A 12 29.67 -5.05 40.21
CA SER A 12 28.85 -5.75 39.21
C SER A 12 27.91 -4.82 38.47
N PHE A 13 27.34 -3.83 39.15
CA PHE A 13 26.39 -2.89 38.54
C PHE A 13 27.03 -1.97 37.48
N PRO A 14 28.13 -1.24 37.74
CA PRO A 14 28.78 -0.42 36.71
C PRO A 14 29.36 -1.28 35.58
N ILE A 15 29.88 -2.48 35.87
CA ILE A 15 30.35 -3.42 34.83
C ILE A 15 29.17 -3.85 33.93
N PHE A 16 28.02 -4.17 34.52
CA PHE A 16 26.82 -4.53 33.78
C PHE A 16 26.35 -3.38 32.88
N ILE A 17 26.32 -2.14 33.38
CA ILE A 17 25.98 -0.95 32.59
C ILE A 17 26.99 -0.77 31.44
N LEU A 18 28.29 -0.90 31.72
CA LEU A 18 29.34 -0.78 30.70
C LEU A 18 29.18 -1.83 29.60
N LEU A 19 28.96 -3.09 29.96
CA LEU A 19 28.72 -4.18 29.02
C LEU A 19 27.44 -3.95 28.21
N HIS A 20 26.37 -3.46 28.83
CA HIS A 20 25.13 -3.14 28.14
C HIS A 20 25.31 -1.99 27.15
N LEU A 21 26.05 -0.95 27.53
CA LEU A 21 26.37 0.19 26.67
C LEU A 21 27.25 -0.25 25.50
N LEU A 22 28.27 -1.09 25.76
CA LEU A 22 29.11 -1.69 24.73
C LEU A 22 28.26 -2.53 23.75
N PHE A 23 27.35 -3.36 24.27
CA PHE A 23 26.43 -4.14 23.44
C PHE A 23 25.53 -3.25 22.57
N ILE A 24 24.95 -2.17 23.13
CA ILE A 24 24.15 -1.21 22.37
C ILE A 24 25.00 -0.54 21.27
N LEU A 25 26.21 -0.08 21.61
CA LEU A 25 27.11 0.55 20.64
C LEU A 25 27.53 -0.42 19.53
N SER A 26 27.92 -1.65 19.88
CA SER A 26 28.29 -2.69 18.92
C SER A 26 27.11 -3.09 18.04
N SER A 27 25.90 -3.24 18.62
CA SER A 27 24.69 -3.52 17.85
C SER A 27 24.34 -2.36 16.91
N LEU A 28 24.50 -1.11 17.36
CA LEU A 28 24.24 0.07 16.56
C LEU A 28 25.26 0.17 15.41
N PHE A 29 26.54 -0.05 15.69
CA PHE A 29 27.62 -0.05 14.71
C PHE A 29 27.46 -1.18 13.68
N LEU A 30 27.09 -2.38 14.11
CA LEU A 30 26.83 -3.51 13.21
C LEU A 30 25.65 -3.19 12.27
N ARG A 31 24.55 -2.65 12.80
CA ARG A 31 23.37 -2.31 12.00
C ARG A 31 23.65 -1.16 11.04
N THR A 32 24.37 -0.12 11.47
CA THR A 32 24.79 0.97 10.55
C THR A 32 25.74 0.45 9.49
N TYR A 33 26.71 -0.41 9.85
CA TYR A 33 27.60 -1.06 8.90
C TYR A 33 26.83 -1.89 7.86
N GLN A 34 25.92 -2.78 8.30
CA GLN A 34 25.09 -3.60 7.41
C GLN A 34 24.23 -2.75 6.46
N THR A 35 23.83 -1.56 6.87
CA THR A 35 23.00 -0.68 6.02
C THR A 35 23.82 0.12 5.01
N PHE A 36 25.02 0.53 5.40
CA PHE A 36 25.92 1.27 4.50
C PHE A 36 26.72 0.37 3.56
N PHE A 37 27.02 -0.85 4.02
CA PHE A 37 27.75 -1.87 3.29
C PHE A 37 26.87 -3.11 3.19
N PRO A 38 25.73 -3.04 2.48
CA PRO A 38 25.02 -4.25 2.12
C PRO A 38 26.02 -5.15 1.41
N SER A 39 26.09 -6.42 1.80
CA SER A 39 27.01 -7.39 1.21
C SER A 39 26.97 -7.25 -0.31
N SER A 40 28.12 -6.93 -0.91
CA SER A 40 28.28 -6.53 -2.31
C SER A 40 27.69 -7.53 -3.32
N SER A 41 27.50 -8.78 -2.90
CA SER A 41 26.76 -9.80 -3.64
C SER A 41 25.30 -9.44 -3.94
N GLU A 42 24.68 -8.55 -3.17
CA GLU A 42 23.26 -8.20 -3.30
C GLU A 42 23.04 -6.87 -4.06
N SER A 43 24.01 -5.96 -4.02
CA SER A 43 23.91 -4.63 -4.64
C SER A 43 24.49 -4.56 -6.06
N GLN A 44 25.55 -5.32 -6.37
CA GLN A 44 26.07 -5.36 -7.74
C GLN A 44 25.19 -6.16 -8.67
N ASN A 45 24.56 -7.23 -8.17
CA ASN A 45 23.56 -7.96 -8.95
C ASN A 45 22.31 -7.10 -9.17
N SER A 46 21.78 -6.38 -8.18
CA SER A 46 20.54 -5.61 -8.39
C SER A 46 20.66 -4.43 -9.36
N ILE A 47 21.83 -3.77 -9.43
CA ILE A 47 22.03 -2.60 -10.31
C ILE A 47 22.39 -3.03 -11.74
N LEU A 48 23.17 -4.12 -11.90
CA LEU A 48 23.37 -4.72 -13.23
C LEU A 48 22.12 -5.47 -13.72
N GLU A 49 21.28 -6.01 -12.84
CA GLU A 49 20.02 -6.65 -13.20
C GLU A 49 18.96 -5.63 -13.65
N ASP A 50 18.76 -4.48 -12.96
CA ASP A 50 17.79 -3.45 -13.41
C ASP A 50 18.19 -2.84 -14.79
N GLU A 51 19.49 -2.80 -15.13
CA GLU A 51 19.98 -2.26 -16.42
C GLU A 51 20.07 -3.34 -17.53
N LEU A 52 20.34 -4.62 -17.22
CA LEU A 52 20.31 -5.71 -18.21
C LEU A 52 18.92 -6.33 -18.42
N GLU A 53 17.99 -6.27 -17.47
CA GLU A 53 16.62 -6.80 -17.61
C GLU A 53 15.82 -6.08 -18.70
N THR A 54 16.19 -4.83 -19.00
CA THR A 54 15.56 -4.08 -20.11
C THR A 54 16.02 -4.59 -21.49
N THR A 55 17.11 -5.35 -21.57
CA THR A 55 17.73 -5.70 -22.87
C THR A 55 17.93 -7.20 -23.14
N ARG A 56 17.84 -8.08 -22.14
CA ARG A 56 18.13 -9.52 -22.37
C ARG A 56 17.11 -10.45 -21.73
N ASN A 57 16.08 -10.76 -22.51
CA ASN A 57 15.15 -11.85 -22.24
C ASN A 57 15.85 -13.16 -21.84
N ARG A 58 15.31 -13.82 -20.80
CA ARG A 58 15.29 -15.27 -20.56
C ARG A 58 16.61 -16.01 -20.77
N THR A 59 17.32 -16.38 -19.71
CA THR A 59 17.94 -17.72 -19.54
C THR A 59 18.93 -17.84 -18.37
N ILE A 60 18.67 -17.26 -17.19
CA ILE A 60 19.34 -17.75 -15.97
C ILE A 60 18.32 -17.80 -14.84
N HIS A 61 18.24 -18.96 -14.18
CA HIS A 61 17.36 -19.30 -13.06
C HIS A 61 17.55 -18.40 -11.83
N THR A 62 17.15 -17.13 -11.90
CA THR A 62 16.55 -16.52 -10.72
C THR A 62 15.23 -17.26 -10.51
N ARG A 63 15.06 -17.90 -9.36
CA ARG A 63 13.75 -18.45 -8.99
C ARG A 63 12.80 -17.26 -9.11
N HIS A 64 11.89 -17.27 -10.08
CA HIS A 64 10.83 -16.26 -10.14
C HIS A 64 10.05 -16.37 -8.84
N ILE A 65 10.39 -15.53 -7.87
CA ILE A 65 9.68 -15.48 -6.61
C ILE A 65 8.34 -14.87 -6.98
N LYS A 66 7.31 -15.70 -6.90
CA LYS A 66 5.95 -15.30 -7.22
C LYS A 66 5.57 -14.15 -6.28
N PRO A 67 5.05 -13.02 -6.79
CA PRO A 67 4.61 -11.89 -5.97
C PRO A 67 3.50 -12.31 -5.01
N PRO A 68 3.26 -11.54 -3.92
CA PRO A 68 2.14 -11.82 -3.03
C PRO A 68 0.83 -11.70 -3.81
N LYS A 69 -0.09 -12.65 -3.60
CA LYS A 69 -1.38 -12.61 -4.31
C LYS A 69 -2.23 -11.42 -3.88
N HIS A 70 -2.27 -11.20 -2.56
CA HIS A 70 -2.99 -10.11 -1.93
C HIS A 70 -2.04 -9.30 -1.05
N LEU A 71 -1.98 -8.00 -1.31
CA LEU A 71 -1.21 -7.03 -0.56
C LEU A 71 -2.12 -6.07 0.21
N ALA A 72 -1.89 -5.92 1.51
CA ALA A 72 -2.58 -4.94 2.34
C ALA A 72 -1.74 -3.67 2.52
N LEU A 73 -2.37 -2.50 2.42
CA LEU A 73 -1.77 -1.19 2.63
C LEU A 73 -2.46 -0.47 3.77
N ILE A 74 -1.70 -0.15 4.80
CA ILE A 74 -2.13 0.75 5.88
C ILE A 74 -1.45 2.10 5.68
N PHE A 75 -2.25 3.11 5.37
CA PHE A 75 -1.83 4.50 5.32
C PHE A 75 -2.10 5.15 6.68
N VAL A 76 -1.05 5.41 7.44
CA VAL A 76 -1.14 6.01 8.77
C VAL A 76 -1.22 7.53 8.63
N PRO A 77 -2.37 8.15 8.94
CA PRO A 77 -2.51 9.60 8.92
C PRO A 77 -1.79 10.24 10.11
N SER A 78 -1.46 11.52 9.94
CA SER A 78 -0.88 12.37 10.96
C SER A 78 -1.88 12.72 12.06
N LYS A 79 -1.41 12.82 13.31
CA LYS A 79 -2.25 13.26 14.45
C LYS A 79 -2.85 14.66 14.26
N LYS A 80 -2.21 15.51 13.45
CA LYS A 80 -2.67 16.87 13.13
C LYS A 80 -2.84 16.93 11.62
N ARG A 81 -4.08 16.86 11.12
CA ARG A 81 -4.39 16.95 9.70
C ARG A 81 -3.65 18.11 9.05
N LYS A 82 -2.82 17.81 8.05
CA LYS A 82 -2.04 18.84 7.34
C LYS A 82 -2.54 19.05 5.92
N ASN A 83 -2.28 20.26 5.43
CA ASN A 83 -2.40 20.56 4.00
C ASN A 83 -1.43 19.66 3.22
N GLY A 84 -1.92 18.94 2.21
CA GLY A 84 -1.12 18.03 1.39
C GLY A 84 -1.34 16.54 1.67
N GLU A 85 -1.82 16.16 2.86
CA GLU A 85 -1.95 14.76 3.27
C GLU A 85 -2.93 13.97 2.39
N LYS A 86 -4.06 14.59 2.01
CA LYS A 86 -5.02 14.00 1.08
C LYS A 86 -4.42 13.76 -0.31
N GLN A 87 -3.62 14.71 -0.79
CA GLN A 87 -2.94 14.59 -2.08
C GLN A 87 -1.88 13.48 -2.03
N ALA A 88 -1.12 13.43 -0.93
CA ALA A 88 -0.13 12.37 -0.72
C ALA A 88 -0.78 10.99 -0.66
N LEU A 89 -1.91 10.84 0.02
CA LEU A 89 -2.68 9.60 0.04
C LEU A 89 -3.15 9.20 -1.36
N ILE A 90 -3.76 10.13 -2.11
CA ILE A 90 -4.21 9.84 -3.48
C ILE A 90 -3.03 9.38 -4.34
N GLN A 91 -1.92 10.12 -4.33
CA GLN A 91 -0.74 9.77 -5.12
C GLN A 91 -0.15 8.43 -4.70
N SER A 92 -0.10 8.14 -3.40
CA SER A 92 0.40 6.86 -2.86
C SER A 92 -0.44 5.69 -3.33
N ILE A 93 -1.77 5.85 -3.35
CA ILE A 93 -2.69 4.81 -3.85
C ILE A 93 -2.47 4.61 -5.36
N LEU A 94 -2.37 5.70 -6.13
CA LEU A 94 -2.12 5.60 -7.58
C LEU A 94 -0.81 4.88 -7.89
N ASN A 95 0.26 5.24 -7.17
CA ASN A 95 1.56 4.59 -7.27
C ASN A 95 1.46 3.10 -6.94
N ALA A 96 0.82 2.75 -5.82
CA ALA A 96 0.68 1.36 -5.40
C ALA A 96 -0.10 0.52 -6.42
N VAL A 97 -1.16 1.09 -7.01
CA VAL A 97 -1.95 0.44 -8.06
C VAL A 97 -1.09 0.22 -9.31
N GLU A 98 -0.33 1.23 -9.74
CA GLU A 98 0.57 1.11 -10.89
C GLU A 98 1.64 0.04 -10.66
N TRP A 99 2.31 0.05 -9.51
CA TRP A 99 3.38 -0.90 -9.21
C TRP A 99 2.85 -2.31 -9.00
N SER A 100 1.65 -2.46 -8.43
CA SER A 100 1.01 -3.77 -8.30
C SER A 100 0.65 -4.40 -9.64
N LEU A 101 0.21 -3.58 -10.61
CA LEU A 101 -0.01 -4.05 -11.98
C LEU A 101 1.30 -4.45 -12.66
N GLN A 102 2.40 -3.74 -12.38
CA GLN A 102 3.74 -4.08 -12.89
C GLN A 102 4.26 -5.39 -12.29
N ASP A 103 4.02 -5.60 -10.99
CA ASP A 103 4.50 -6.75 -10.23
C ASP A 103 3.53 -7.96 -10.26
N ASP A 104 2.47 -7.95 -11.10
CA ASP A 104 1.45 -9.02 -11.24
C ASP A 104 0.75 -9.41 -9.91
N ILE A 105 0.51 -8.43 -9.04
CA ILE A 105 -0.30 -8.59 -7.83
C ILE A 105 -1.78 -8.65 -8.22
N GLN A 106 -2.53 -9.58 -7.62
CA GLN A 106 -3.93 -9.84 -8.01
C GLN A 106 -4.93 -9.00 -7.21
N GLU A 107 -4.60 -8.68 -5.97
CA GLU A 107 -5.52 -8.07 -5.01
C GLU A 107 -4.77 -7.07 -4.11
N ILE A 108 -5.34 -5.89 -3.88
CA ILE A 108 -4.86 -4.91 -2.91
C ILE A 108 -6.00 -4.49 -2.00
N SER A 109 -5.76 -4.46 -0.70
CA SER A 109 -6.66 -3.81 0.27
C SER A 109 -6.03 -2.56 0.87
N ILE A 110 -6.81 -1.50 1.00
CA ILE A 110 -6.33 -0.18 1.40
C ILE A 110 -7.12 0.28 2.63
N TRP A 111 -6.39 0.67 3.67
CA TRP A 111 -6.90 1.05 4.99
C TRP A 111 -6.19 2.29 5.53
N ASP A 112 -6.91 3.13 6.27
CA ASP A 112 -6.32 4.28 6.99
C ASP A 112 -6.79 4.41 8.44
N GLY A 113 -7.75 3.59 8.88
CA GLY A 113 -8.30 3.59 10.24
C GLY A 113 -9.12 4.81 10.65
N GLN A 114 -8.96 5.97 9.99
CA GLN A 114 -9.60 7.23 10.38
C GLN A 114 -10.68 7.74 9.43
N GLY A 115 -10.91 7.07 8.30
CA GLY A 115 -11.95 7.49 7.36
C GLY A 115 -11.46 8.47 6.29
N LEU A 116 -10.15 8.73 6.21
CA LEU A 116 -9.53 9.66 5.27
C LEU A 116 -9.70 9.18 3.83
N ILE A 117 -9.60 7.86 3.59
CA ILE A 117 -9.80 7.24 2.29
C ILE A 117 -11.20 7.56 1.75
N GLN A 118 -12.23 7.42 2.59
CA GLN A 118 -13.63 7.67 2.23
C GLN A 118 -13.82 9.13 1.80
N SER A 119 -13.09 10.05 2.44
CA SER A 119 -13.13 11.48 2.08
C SER A 119 -12.49 11.80 0.72
N VAL A 120 -11.52 11.00 0.26
CA VAL A 120 -10.84 11.19 -1.04
C VAL A 120 -11.38 10.29 -2.14
N LEU A 121 -12.18 9.28 -1.77
CA LEU A 121 -12.64 8.22 -2.66
C LEU A 121 -13.34 8.72 -3.93
N PRO A 122 -14.24 9.72 -3.91
CA PRO A 122 -14.87 10.21 -5.14
C PRO A 122 -13.86 10.79 -6.14
N ASN A 123 -12.87 11.54 -5.64
CA ASN A 123 -11.82 12.11 -6.48
C ASN A 123 -10.86 11.01 -6.98
N LEU A 124 -10.51 10.08 -6.11
CA LEU A 124 -9.65 8.95 -6.46
C LEU A 124 -10.29 8.08 -7.56
N MET A 125 -11.58 7.76 -7.44
CA MET A 125 -12.32 6.99 -8.44
C MET A 125 -12.35 7.70 -9.79
N LYS A 126 -12.55 9.02 -9.80
CA LYS A 126 -12.47 9.84 -11.01
C LYS A 126 -11.08 9.83 -11.64
N THR A 127 -10.02 9.92 -10.82
CA THR A 127 -8.64 9.88 -11.32
C THR A 127 -8.29 8.51 -11.88
N LEU A 128 -8.67 7.44 -11.17
CA LEU A 128 -8.50 6.06 -11.63
C LEU A 128 -9.23 5.83 -12.96
N SER A 129 -10.51 6.22 -13.05
CA SER A 129 -11.29 6.08 -14.29
C SER A 129 -10.67 6.88 -15.44
N ASN A 130 -10.22 8.12 -15.19
CA ASN A 130 -9.58 8.95 -16.21
C ASN A 130 -8.23 8.37 -16.66
N SER A 131 -7.45 7.81 -15.73
CA SER A 131 -6.15 7.20 -16.03
C SER A 131 -6.28 5.92 -16.87
N MET A 132 -7.42 5.23 -16.74
CA MET A 132 -7.80 4.10 -17.57
C MET A 132 -8.32 4.56 -18.93
N SER A 133 -9.27 5.50 -18.97
CA SER A 133 -9.93 5.94 -20.21
C SER A 133 -9.01 6.71 -21.17
N ARG A 134 -8.07 7.53 -20.66
CA ARG A 134 -7.18 8.34 -21.52
C ARG A 134 -6.28 7.53 -22.45
N ASN A 135 -6.13 6.23 -22.19
CA ASN A 135 -5.23 5.37 -22.95
C ASN A 135 -5.96 4.34 -23.82
N ASN A 136 -7.30 4.34 -23.81
CA ASN A 136 -8.06 3.80 -24.92
C ASN A 136 -7.95 4.82 -26.05
N THR A 137 -6.85 4.77 -26.79
CA THR A 137 -6.87 5.21 -28.19
C THR A 137 -8.10 4.59 -28.81
N LEU A 138 -9.06 5.45 -29.18
CA LEU A 138 -10.20 5.10 -30.00
C LEU A 138 -9.71 4.13 -31.09
N PRO A 139 -10.42 3.03 -31.39
CA PRO A 139 -10.04 2.21 -32.53
C PRO A 139 -9.86 3.15 -33.73
N LEU A 140 -8.71 3.06 -34.39
CA LEU A 140 -8.48 3.73 -35.66
C LEU A 140 -9.72 3.47 -36.51
N SER A 141 -10.42 4.55 -36.88
CA SER A 141 -11.59 4.47 -37.75
C SER A 141 -11.29 3.51 -38.90
N PRO A 142 -12.26 2.67 -39.33
CA PRO A 142 -12.02 1.74 -40.40
C PRO A 142 -11.47 2.47 -41.64
N PRO A 143 -10.57 1.85 -42.41
CA PRO A 143 -9.97 2.49 -43.57
C PRO A 143 -11.06 2.96 -44.52
N SER A 144 -10.95 4.21 -44.97
CA SER A 144 -11.83 4.84 -45.94
C SER A 144 -12.07 3.91 -47.13
N THR A 145 -13.29 3.38 -47.26
CA THR A 145 -13.72 2.73 -48.50
C THR A 145 -13.78 3.76 -49.63
N PRO A 146 -13.32 3.43 -50.85
CA PRO A 146 -13.34 4.34 -51.99
C PRO A 146 -14.77 4.62 -52.48
N PRO A 147 -14.98 5.69 -53.27
CA PRO A 147 -16.29 6.06 -53.77
C PRO A 147 -16.70 5.08 -54.88
N ASN A 148 -17.92 4.56 -54.82
CA ASN A 148 -18.57 4.06 -56.02
C ASN A 148 -20.05 4.45 -56.01
N GLU A 149 -20.43 4.87 -57.21
CA GLU A 149 -21.63 5.55 -57.68
C GLU A 149 -22.91 4.69 -57.63
N PRO A 150 -24.08 5.28 -57.95
CA PRO A 150 -25.39 4.84 -57.47
C PRO A 150 -25.98 3.72 -58.32
N THR A 151 -26.90 2.96 -57.73
CA THR A 151 -27.85 2.17 -58.52
C THR A 151 -29.22 2.30 -57.88
N GLN A 152 -30.17 2.76 -58.70
CA GLN A 152 -31.56 2.99 -58.39
C GLN A 152 -32.35 1.68 -58.23
N ASP A 153 -33.48 1.83 -57.52
CA ASP A 153 -34.78 1.17 -57.74
C ASP A 153 -34.94 -0.32 -57.39
N ASN A 154 -35.69 -0.62 -56.31
CA ASN A 154 -37.16 -0.68 -56.39
C ASN A 154 -37.82 -1.25 -55.11
N ASN A 155 -38.78 -0.47 -54.59
CA ASN A 155 -40.10 -0.84 -54.06
C ASN A 155 -40.28 -1.79 -52.85
N ILE A 156 -41.21 -1.34 -51.98
CA ILE A 156 -42.25 -2.05 -51.18
C ILE A 156 -42.27 -1.58 -49.70
N PRO A 157 -43.46 -1.41 -49.09
CA PRO A 157 -43.80 -0.17 -48.38
C PRO A 157 -43.98 -0.30 -46.86
N GLU A 158 -43.92 0.88 -46.23
CA GLU A 158 -44.83 1.39 -45.20
C GLU A 158 -45.26 0.44 -44.07
N LEU A 159 -44.64 0.59 -42.89
CA LEU A 159 -45.36 0.34 -41.63
C LEU A 159 -44.85 1.28 -40.51
N GLU A 160 -45.77 2.16 -40.16
CA GLU A 160 -45.95 3.03 -38.99
C GLU A 160 -45.08 2.79 -37.73
N GLU A 161 -44.39 3.85 -37.30
CA GLU A 161 -44.06 4.11 -35.89
C GLU A 161 -45.14 5.00 -35.27
N PRO A 162 -45.40 4.84 -33.95
CA PRO A 162 -45.55 6.03 -33.13
C PRO A 162 -44.67 6.03 -31.87
N SER A 163 -43.77 7.01 -31.86
CA SER A 163 -43.50 8.00 -30.79
C SER A 163 -43.45 7.54 -29.32
N SER A 164 -42.23 7.52 -28.78
CA SER A 164 -41.94 7.59 -27.34
C SER A 164 -41.76 9.04 -26.86
N PRO A 165 -42.35 9.45 -25.72
CA PRO A 165 -42.21 10.81 -25.19
C PRO A 165 -40.94 10.97 -24.34
N SER A 166 -40.13 11.97 -24.70
CA SER A 166 -39.06 12.50 -23.85
C SER A 166 -39.62 13.47 -22.80
N PRO A 167 -39.27 13.36 -21.50
CA PRO A 167 -39.61 14.38 -20.53
C PRO A 167 -38.55 15.50 -20.47
N GLN A 168 -39.08 16.72 -20.45
CA GLN A 168 -38.38 18.00 -20.45
C GLN A 168 -37.59 18.25 -19.16
N ARG A 169 -36.38 18.78 -19.34
CA ARG A 169 -35.48 19.28 -18.32
C ARG A 169 -35.91 20.69 -17.90
N LYS A 170 -36.43 20.87 -16.67
CA LYS A 170 -36.56 22.19 -16.04
C LYS A 170 -35.33 22.49 -15.19
N GLN A 171 -34.65 23.58 -15.53
CA GLN A 171 -33.68 24.25 -14.67
C GLN A 171 -34.41 25.01 -13.56
N GLY A 172 -33.85 25.01 -12.37
CA GLY A 172 -34.29 25.80 -11.22
C GLY A 172 -33.17 25.86 -10.19
N LYS A 173 -32.90 27.07 -9.72
CA LYS A 173 -31.70 27.56 -9.05
C LYS A 173 -31.89 27.61 -7.54
N ASP A 174 -30.76 27.81 -6.84
CA ASP A 174 -30.59 28.48 -5.55
C ASP A 174 -30.61 27.69 -4.22
N LEU A 175 -29.40 27.67 -3.63
CA LEU A 175 -29.00 28.16 -2.31
C LEU A 175 -29.47 27.46 -1.02
N CYS A 176 -28.46 27.29 -0.17
CA CYS A 176 -28.47 26.74 1.18
C CYS A 176 -29.46 27.45 2.12
N ASP A 177 -30.13 26.68 2.99
CA ASP A 177 -30.14 26.94 4.44
C ASP A 177 -30.73 25.77 5.26
N ASN A 178 -29.93 25.38 6.26
CA ASN A 178 -30.22 24.86 7.61
C ASN A 178 -31.36 23.87 7.95
N VAL A 179 -30.91 22.73 8.49
CA VAL A 179 -31.22 22.18 9.85
C VAL A 179 -32.63 21.64 10.17
N ASP A 180 -32.60 20.37 10.57
CA ASP A 180 -33.48 19.59 11.45
C ASP A 180 -34.81 18.95 10.96
N ASN A 181 -34.79 17.62 11.12
CA ASN A 181 -35.88 16.73 11.53
C ASN A 181 -37.14 16.67 10.67
N SER A 182 -37.23 15.67 9.79
CA SER A 182 -38.21 14.56 9.92
C SER A 182 -38.17 13.61 8.73
N SER A 183 -38.23 12.32 9.07
CA SER A 183 -38.66 11.18 8.26
C SER A 183 -39.27 11.49 6.89
N SER A 184 -38.50 11.30 5.83
CA SER A 184 -39.01 10.80 4.55
C SER A 184 -37.86 10.30 3.68
N THR A 185 -37.95 9.00 3.39
CA THR A 185 -37.41 8.24 2.27
C THR A 185 -36.70 9.07 1.19
N SER A 186 -35.41 9.29 1.39
CA SER A 186 -34.47 9.55 0.30
C SER A 186 -33.24 8.68 0.53
N THR A 187 -33.01 7.77 -0.41
CA THR A 187 -31.78 6.99 -0.60
C THR A 187 -30.63 7.96 -0.87
N SER A 188 -30.15 8.63 0.18
CA SER A 188 -28.76 9.08 0.21
C SER A 188 -27.92 7.82 0.35
N LEU A 189 -27.16 7.49 -0.70
CA LEU A 189 -26.17 6.42 -0.64
C LEU A 189 -25.32 6.64 0.62
N SER A 190 -25.42 5.73 1.59
CA SER A 190 -24.55 5.66 2.75
C SER A 190 -23.14 5.37 2.26
N LEU A 191 -22.46 6.42 1.80
CA LEU A 191 -21.20 6.35 1.06
C LEU A 191 -20.03 5.89 1.94
N GLY A 192 -20.27 5.71 3.25
CA GLY A 192 -19.23 5.66 4.28
C GLY A 192 -18.96 4.30 4.93
N ASN A 193 -19.88 3.33 4.88
CA ASN A 193 -19.79 2.17 5.80
C ASN A 193 -19.58 0.81 5.12
N GLU A 194 -19.64 0.75 3.78
CA GLU A 194 -19.47 -0.50 3.02
C GLU A 194 -18.11 -0.59 2.34
N VAL A 195 -17.58 -1.80 2.22
CA VAL A 195 -16.35 -2.09 1.48
C VAL A 195 -16.58 -1.81 0.00
N ARG A 196 -15.69 -1.00 -0.59
CA ARG A 196 -15.75 -0.72 -2.03
C ARG A 196 -14.67 -1.47 -2.76
N SER A 197 -15.08 -2.26 -3.74
CA SER A 197 -14.18 -3.03 -4.58
C SER A 197 -14.27 -2.56 -6.02
N ILE A 198 -13.12 -2.39 -6.67
CA ILE A 198 -13.01 -2.08 -8.10
C ILE A 198 -12.00 -3.02 -8.75
N ILE A 199 -12.12 -3.22 -10.06
CA ILE A 199 -11.17 -4.02 -10.83
C ILE A 199 -10.50 -3.11 -11.84
N VAL A 200 -9.17 -3.12 -11.87
CA VAL A 200 -8.34 -2.33 -12.77
C VAL A 200 -7.58 -3.26 -13.69
N TYR A 201 -7.65 -3.00 -15.00
CA TYR A 201 -6.98 -3.81 -16.01
C TYR A 201 -5.68 -3.14 -16.50
N PRO A 202 -4.62 -3.91 -16.78
CA PRO A 202 -3.39 -3.38 -17.33
C PRO A 202 -3.59 -2.83 -18.75
N LYS A 203 -2.82 -1.79 -19.10
CA LYS A 203 -2.98 -1.03 -20.36
C LYS A 203 -2.49 -1.77 -21.62
N SER A 204 -1.54 -2.68 -21.48
CA SER A 204 -0.83 -3.26 -22.63
C SER A 204 -0.33 -4.65 -22.28
N GLY A 205 -1.05 -5.68 -22.70
CA GLY A 205 -0.63 -7.06 -22.54
C GLY A 205 -1.56 -8.02 -23.27
N PRO A 206 -1.12 -8.70 -24.35
CA PRO A 206 -1.95 -9.64 -25.10
C PRO A 206 -2.25 -10.96 -24.35
N SER A 207 -1.98 -11.07 -23.04
CA SER A 207 -2.08 -12.34 -22.32
C SER A 207 -2.43 -12.29 -20.82
N SER A 208 -2.55 -11.10 -20.22
CA SER A 208 -2.99 -11.00 -18.82
C SER A 208 -4.48 -10.65 -18.76
N SER A 209 -5.35 -11.66 -18.71
CA SER A 209 -6.79 -11.49 -18.48
C SER A 209 -7.12 -11.17 -17.02
N LYS A 210 -6.12 -11.03 -16.15
CA LYS A 210 -6.30 -10.85 -14.71
C LYS A 210 -6.20 -9.37 -14.38
N GLY A 211 -7.35 -8.76 -14.12
CA GLY A 211 -7.40 -7.42 -13.53
C GLY A 211 -6.95 -7.45 -12.06
N LEU A 212 -6.35 -6.35 -11.61
CA LEU A 212 -6.05 -6.07 -10.22
C LEU A 212 -7.34 -5.68 -9.48
N LYS A 213 -7.69 -6.43 -8.43
CA LYS A 213 -8.80 -6.08 -7.53
C LYS A 213 -8.31 -5.11 -6.46
N ILE A 214 -9.03 -4.02 -6.23
CA ILE A 214 -8.69 -3.02 -5.22
C ILE A 214 -9.86 -2.89 -4.26
N HIS A 215 -9.59 -3.05 -2.96
CA HIS A 215 -10.56 -2.98 -1.86
C HIS A 215 -10.27 -1.75 -1.01
N PHE A 216 -11.23 -0.84 -0.92
CA PHE A 216 -11.19 0.30 -0.01
C PHE A 216 -12.01 -0.04 1.23
N LEU A 217 -11.32 -0.22 2.35
CA LEU A 217 -11.92 -0.66 3.60
C LEU A 217 -12.35 0.56 4.45
N PRO A 218 -13.63 0.69 4.82
CA PRO A 218 -14.10 1.71 5.75
C PRO A 218 -13.80 1.37 7.22
N PRO A 219 -13.57 2.36 8.10
CA PRO A 219 -13.29 2.13 9.52
C PRO A 219 -14.21 1.14 10.25
N SER A 220 -15.48 1.05 9.82
CA SER A 220 -16.46 0.07 10.31
C SER A 220 -16.03 -1.39 10.14
N CYS A 221 -15.16 -1.70 9.17
CA CYS A 221 -14.67 -3.07 8.93
C CYS A 221 -13.72 -3.61 10.00
N SER A 222 -13.32 -2.81 11.00
CA SER A 222 -12.55 -3.26 12.16
C SER A 222 -13.44 -4.04 13.13
N ASP A 223 -14.12 -3.31 14.01
CA ASP A 223 -14.76 -3.85 15.21
C ASP A 223 -16.16 -4.36 14.88
N GLU A 224 -16.84 -3.72 13.91
CA GLU A 224 -18.20 -4.09 13.57
C GLU A 224 -18.24 -5.39 12.76
N LEU A 225 -17.16 -5.76 12.07
CA LEU A 225 -17.10 -6.96 11.21
C LEU A 225 -17.51 -8.23 11.96
N ILE A 226 -16.83 -8.54 13.06
CA ILE A 226 -17.13 -9.73 13.86
C ILE A 226 -18.51 -9.60 14.51
N SER A 227 -18.88 -8.40 14.95
CA SER A 227 -20.20 -8.16 15.53
C SER A 227 -21.33 -8.41 14.52
N ASN A 228 -21.13 -8.03 13.25
CA ASN A 228 -22.11 -8.18 12.17
C ASN A 228 -22.23 -9.63 11.73
N ILE A 229 -21.13 -10.38 11.69
CA ILE A 229 -21.17 -11.83 11.46
C ILE A 229 -21.91 -12.53 12.60
N THR A 230 -21.60 -12.16 13.85
CA THR A 230 -22.24 -12.73 15.03
C THR A 230 -23.75 -12.46 15.03
N LYS A 231 -24.17 -11.22 14.77
CA LYS A 231 -25.58 -10.87 14.58
C LYS A 231 -26.21 -11.69 13.45
N SER A 232 -25.54 -11.79 12.31
CA SER A 232 -26.03 -12.60 11.19
C SER A 232 -26.22 -14.07 11.55
N TYR A 233 -25.37 -14.65 12.40
CA TYR A 233 -25.51 -16.03 12.86
C TYR A 233 -26.68 -16.19 13.84
N ILE A 234 -26.88 -15.23 14.74
CA ILE A 234 -28.01 -15.19 15.67
C ILE A 234 -29.32 -15.05 14.88
N ASP A 235 -29.40 -14.09 13.96
CA ASP A 235 -30.60 -13.81 13.16
C ASP A 235 -30.98 -15.02 12.28
N LYS A 236 -30.00 -15.78 11.81
CA LYS A 236 -30.19 -17.01 11.03
C LYS A 236 -30.41 -18.25 11.89
N ASN A 237 -30.42 -18.14 13.22
CA ASN A 237 -30.48 -19.27 14.16
C ASN A 237 -29.48 -20.39 13.81
N ARG A 238 -28.24 -20.02 13.48
CA ARG A 238 -27.22 -20.99 13.07
C ARG A 238 -26.82 -21.86 14.26
N HIS A 239 -26.86 -23.19 14.08
CA HIS A 239 -26.48 -24.13 15.13
C HIS A 239 -24.98 -23.99 15.48
N LEU A 240 -24.63 -24.05 16.77
CA LEU A 240 -23.26 -23.82 17.25
C LEU A 240 -22.25 -24.81 16.64
N ASP A 241 -22.65 -26.06 16.44
CA ASP A 241 -21.79 -27.10 15.84
C ASP A 241 -21.44 -26.82 14.36
N MET A 242 -22.19 -25.94 13.71
CA MET A 242 -21.97 -25.54 12.31
C MET A 242 -21.09 -24.28 12.19
N ILE A 243 -20.64 -23.74 13.32
CA ILE A 243 -19.76 -22.57 13.39
C ILE A 243 -18.33 -23.08 13.57
N ASP A 244 -17.63 -23.20 12.45
CA ASP A 244 -16.22 -23.60 12.41
C ASP A 244 -15.34 -22.44 11.88
N VAL A 245 -14.03 -22.58 12.07
CA VAL A 245 -13.06 -21.56 11.60
C VAL A 245 -13.18 -21.33 10.09
N LYS A 246 -13.47 -22.37 9.30
CA LYS A 246 -13.59 -22.26 7.84
C LYS A 246 -14.80 -21.46 7.40
N SER A 247 -15.94 -21.61 8.07
CA SER A 247 -17.14 -20.83 7.78
C SER A 247 -16.99 -19.38 8.22
N ILE A 248 -16.37 -19.13 9.38
CA ILE A 248 -16.06 -17.76 9.81
C ILE A 248 -15.07 -17.11 8.82
N ASP A 249 -14.01 -17.83 8.42
CA ASP A 249 -13.06 -17.36 7.40
C ASP A 249 -13.76 -16.97 6.10
N LYS A 250 -14.68 -17.81 5.62
CA LYS A 250 -15.45 -17.55 4.41
C LYS A 250 -16.34 -16.33 4.58
N ASP A 251 -17.11 -16.25 5.66
CA ASP A 251 -18.06 -15.16 5.89
C ASP A 251 -17.33 -13.82 6.08
N ILE A 252 -16.14 -13.82 6.68
CA ILE A 252 -15.25 -12.64 6.78
C ILE A 252 -14.75 -12.21 5.40
N LYS A 253 -14.26 -13.16 4.59
CA LYS A 253 -13.81 -12.88 3.22
C LYS A 253 -14.93 -12.33 2.36
N ASP A 254 -16.12 -12.91 2.47
CA ASP A 254 -17.31 -12.48 1.75
C ASP A 254 -17.69 -11.04 2.16
N GLN A 255 -17.66 -10.70 3.46
CA GLN A 255 -17.94 -9.32 3.92
C GLN A 255 -16.86 -8.30 3.51
N LEU A 256 -15.60 -8.71 3.43
CA LEU A 256 -14.48 -7.86 2.99
C LEU A 256 -14.30 -7.85 1.45
N HIS A 257 -15.11 -8.64 0.73
CA HIS A 257 -14.97 -8.96 -0.69
C HIS A 257 -13.61 -9.58 -1.08
N PHE A 258 -12.87 -10.13 -0.11
CA PHE A 258 -11.53 -10.68 -0.35
C PHE A 258 -11.61 -12.02 -1.07
N THR A 259 -10.72 -12.21 -2.04
CA THR A 259 -10.50 -13.48 -2.73
C THR A 259 -9.51 -14.34 -1.97
N SER A 260 -8.52 -13.71 -1.32
CA SER A 260 -7.49 -14.37 -0.52
C SER A 260 -7.12 -13.53 0.71
N ASP A 261 -6.50 -14.16 1.72
CA ASP A 261 -5.93 -13.41 2.85
C ASP A 261 -4.67 -12.66 2.39
N PRO A 262 -4.38 -11.46 2.94
CA PRO A 262 -3.18 -10.72 2.59
C PRO A 262 -1.93 -11.51 2.99
N GLU A 263 -0.99 -11.67 2.06
CA GLU A 263 0.29 -12.35 2.30
C GLU A 263 1.35 -11.36 2.81
N LEU A 264 1.19 -10.08 2.46
CA LEU A 264 2.06 -8.98 2.87
C LEU A 264 1.22 -7.76 3.25
N LEU A 265 1.56 -7.12 4.36
CA LEU A 265 0.95 -5.88 4.84
C LEU A 265 2.02 -4.80 4.96
N LEU A 266 1.85 -3.70 4.22
CA LEU A 266 2.74 -2.54 4.25
C LEU A 266 2.13 -1.43 5.08
N ILE A 267 2.88 -0.94 6.07
CA ILE A 267 2.49 0.21 6.89
C ILE A 267 3.27 1.43 6.44
N HIS A 268 2.59 2.32 5.72
CA HIS A 268 3.15 3.57 5.23
C HIS A 268 2.63 4.76 6.04
N HIS A 269 3.52 5.65 6.48
CA HIS A 269 3.14 6.85 7.22
C HIS A 269 3.01 8.03 6.25
N LEU A 270 1.78 8.51 6.03
CA LEU A 270 1.49 9.68 5.17
C LEU A 270 2.15 10.98 5.65
N GLN A 271 2.63 10.96 6.88
CA GLN A 271 3.55 11.94 7.35
C GLN A 271 4.65 11.25 8.12
N GLN A 272 5.88 11.51 7.73
CA GLN A 272 6.99 11.10 8.56
C GLN A 272 6.87 11.75 9.93
N PRO A 273 7.20 11.01 11.01
CA PRO A 273 7.42 11.65 12.29
C PRO A 273 8.42 12.77 12.02
N LYS A 274 8.09 14.01 12.41
CA LYS A 274 9.04 15.13 12.36
C LYS A 274 10.20 14.75 13.28
N SER A 275 11.14 13.97 12.76
CA SER A 275 12.34 13.48 13.43
C SER A 275 13.37 14.61 13.45
N ASN A 276 12.95 15.80 13.85
CA ASN A 276 13.88 16.89 14.12
C ASN A 276 14.59 16.68 15.46
N SER A 277 14.17 15.69 16.25
CA SER A 277 14.87 15.30 17.47
C SER A 277 15.77 14.09 17.17
N LEU A 278 17.06 14.37 16.99
CA LEU A 278 18.14 13.35 16.96
C LEU A 278 18.05 12.35 18.13
N PHE A 279 17.46 12.75 19.25
CA PHE A 279 17.26 11.86 20.40
C PHE A 279 16.12 10.87 20.19
N LYS A 280 15.06 11.23 19.46
CA LYS A 280 13.97 10.29 19.15
C LYS A 280 14.39 9.23 18.13
N SER A 281 15.35 9.54 17.27
CA SER A 281 15.95 8.55 16.36
C SER A 281 16.87 7.57 17.10
N LEU A 282 17.43 7.95 18.24
CA LEU A 282 18.20 7.02 19.09
C LEU A 282 17.32 6.08 19.93
N LEU A 283 16.04 6.41 20.10
CA LEU A 283 15.11 5.58 20.86
C LEU A 283 14.53 4.47 19.97
N PRO A 284 14.25 3.29 20.53
CA PRO A 284 13.55 2.23 19.82
C PRO A 284 12.19 2.75 19.31
N ARG A 285 11.86 2.44 18.04
CA ARG A 285 10.57 2.79 17.45
C ARG A 285 9.45 2.13 18.25
N SER A 286 8.36 2.85 18.44
CA SER A 286 7.12 2.24 18.93
C SER A 286 6.74 1.07 18.02
N PRO A 287 6.19 -0.03 18.57
CA PRO A 287 5.76 -1.15 17.77
C PRO A 287 4.77 -0.69 16.67
N PRO A 288 4.77 -1.33 15.49
CA PRO A 288 3.80 -1.02 14.46
C PRO A 288 2.38 -1.24 15.00
N GLU A 289 1.56 -0.21 14.90
CA GLU A 289 0.12 -0.33 15.16
C GLU A 289 -0.57 -0.67 13.84
N LEU A 290 -1.57 -1.55 13.90
CA LEU A 290 -2.38 -1.96 12.73
C LEU A 290 -3.62 -1.09 12.54
N TRP A 291 -3.83 -0.08 13.39
CA TRP A 291 -4.89 0.92 13.25
C TRP A 291 -6.30 0.32 13.06
N GLY A 292 -6.59 -0.84 13.66
CA GLY A 292 -7.88 -1.52 13.50
C GLY A 292 -8.07 -2.21 12.15
N TYR A 293 -7.01 -2.45 11.37
CA TYR A 293 -7.14 -3.28 10.18
C TYR A 293 -7.75 -4.65 10.55
N PRO A 294 -8.66 -5.22 9.74
CA PRO A 294 -9.35 -6.48 10.05
C PRO A 294 -8.38 -7.59 10.48
N PHE A 295 -8.32 -7.87 11.78
CA PHE A 295 -7.25 -8.69 12.37
C PHE A 295 -7.36 -10.17 11.98
N TRP A 296 -8.57 -10.65 11.69
CA TRP A 296 -8.82 -12.06 11.41
C TRP A 296 -8.09 -12.55 10.15
N THR A 297 -7.95 -11.69 9.14
CA THR A 297 -7.27 -12.01 7.88
C THR A 297 -5.75 -11.95 8.00
N LEU A 298 -5.20 -11.49 9.15
CA LEU A 298 -3.77 -11.23 9.34
C LEU A 298 -2.97 -12.40 9.94
N ARG A 299 -3.57 -13.58 10.12
CA ARG A 299 -3.00 -14.71 10.89
C ARG A 299 -1.61 -15.17 10.42
N ILE A 300 -1.33 -15.10 9.12
CA ILE A 300 -0.07 -15.50 8.49
C ILE A 300 0.49 -14.39 7.60
N THR A 301 0.09 -13.15 7.83
CA THR A 301 0.49 -12.00 7.01
C THR A 301 1.81 -11.46 7.49
N GLU A 302 2.75 -11.28 6.57
CA GLU A 302 4.02 -10.62 6.89
C GLU A 302 3.81 -9.11 7.01
N ILE A 303 4.28 -8.52 8.10
CA ILE A 303 4.11 -7.08 8.36
C ILE A 303 5.42 -6.37 8.05
N TYR A 304 5.39 -5.51 7.05
CA TYR A 304 6.50 -4.65 6.69
C TYR A 304 6.20 -3.20 7.07
N GLN A 305 7.15 -2.57 7.75
CA GLN A 305 7.06 -1.18 8.13
C GLN A 305 8.32 -0.43 7.72
N TYR A 306 8.14 0.66 6.96
CA TYR A 306 9.21 1.51 6.48
C TYR A 306 9.19 2.89 7.19
N PRO A 307 10.31 3.64 7.23
CA PRO A 307 11.69 3.19 7.02
C PRO A 307 12.11 2.12 8.05
N SER A 308 13.15 1.34 7.71
CA SER A 308 13.77 0.41 8.65
C SER A 308 14.33 1.17 9.87
N PRO A 309 14.51 0.52 11.03
CA PRO A 309 14.75 1.17 12.32
C PRO A 309 16.15 1.81 12.50
N LEU A 310 16.76 2.30 11.42
CA LEU A 310 18.06 2.98 11.46
C LEU A 310 17.94 4.46 11.07
N PRO A 311 17.25 5.25 11.91
CA PRO A 311 16.96 6.66 11.64
C PRO A 311 18.20 7.57 11.73
N LEU A 312 19.32 7.09 12.31
CA LEU A 312 20.59 7.81 12.31
C LEU A 312 21.11 8.10 10.89
N LEU A 313 20.80 7.22 9.93
CA LEU A 313 21.35 7.30 8.59
C LEU A 313 20.93 8.59 7.89
N HIS A 314 19.66 9.00 8.01
CA HIS A 314 19.17 10.23 7.38
C HIS A 314 19.87 11.49 7.89
N HIS A 315 20.32 11.48 9.16
CA HIS A 315 21.10 12.57 9.74
C HIS A 315 22.57 12.55 9.32
N LEU A 316 23.07 11.42 8.83
CA LEU A 316 24.42 11.31 8.27
C LEU A 316 24.47 11.79 6.81
N ASN A 317 23.34 12.09 6.16
CA ASN A 317 23.31 12.61 4.79
C ASN A 317 24.23 13.81 4.53
N PRO A 318 24.29 14.86 5.40
CA PRO A 318 25.23 15.96 5.23
C PRO A 318 26.70 15.53 5.39
N LEU A 319 26.96 14.53 6.24
CA LEU A 319 28.31 13.98 6.42
C LEU A 319 28.72 13.12 5.21
N ILE A 320 27.80 12.33 4.67
CA ILE A 320 28.02 11.54 3.46
C ILE A 320 28.19 12.47 2.25
N SER A 321 27.40 13.53 2.14
CA SER A 321 27.54 14.50 1.06
C SER A 321 28.87 15.25 1.14
N THR A 322 29.32 15.64 2.34
CA THR A 322 30.64 16.24 2.55
C THR A 322 31.79 15.27 2.26
N LEU A 323 31.65 13.97 2.58
CA LEU A 323 32.59 12.93 2.17
C LEU A 323 32.66 12.80 0.64
N ARG A 324 31.50 12.77 -0.04
CA ARG A 324 31.41 12.67 -1.51
C ARG A 324 31.94 13.91 -2.22
N SER A 325 31.77 15.10 -1.63
CA SER A 325 32.31 16.37 -2.15
C SER A 325 33.73 16.65 -1.69
N SER A 326 34.36 15.75 -0.92
CA SER A 326 35.72 15.95 -0.42
C SER A 326 36.73 16.06 -1.55
N THR A 327 37.73 16.92 -1.37
CA THR A 327 38.86 17.08 -2.29
C THR A 327 39.84 15.89 -2.20
N LEU A 328 39.82 15.14 -1.10
CA LEU A 328 40.69 13.98 -0.89
C LEU A 328 40.10 12.73 -1.58
N PRO A 329 40.83 12.07 -2.51
CA PRO A 329 40.32 10.92 -3.26
C PRO A 329 39.86 9.76 -2.37
N PHE A 330 40.55 9.50 -1.26
CA PHE A 330 40.19 8.44 -0.32
C PHE A 330 38.84 8.70 0.37
N LEU A 331 38.61 9.92 0.89
CA LEU A 331 37.33 10.30 1.52
C LEU A 331 36.18 10.29 0.51
N ARG A 332 36.46 10.73 -0.72
CA ARG A 332 35.51 10.66 -1.83
C ARG A 332 35.12 9.22 -2.14
N LYS A 333 36.09 8.32 -2.29
CA LYS A 333 35.85 6.88 -2.50
C LYS A 333 35.03 6.29 -1.37
N LEU A 334 35.32 6.66 -0.12
CA LEU A 334 34.57 6.23 1.05
C LEU A 334 33.12 6.77 1.02
N GLY A 335 32.93 8.05 0.70
CA GLY A 335 31.60 8.64 0.53
C GLY A 335 30.76 7.99 -0.58
N TYR A 336 31.38 7.55 -1.68
CA TYR A 336 30.70 6.79 -2.74
C TYR A 336 30.48 5.32 -2.41
N SER A 337 31.30 4.72 -1.54
CA SER A 337 31.06 3.36 -1.04
C SER A 337 29.87 3.27 -0.10
N ILE A 338 29.47 4.41 0.48
CA ILE A 338 28.30 4.53 1.35
C ILE A 338 27.07 4.80 0.49
N ASN A 339 26.10 3.87 0.49
CA ASN A 339 24.79 4.13 -0.12
C ASN A 339 24.09 5.26 0.65
N LEU A 340 23.56 6.25 -0.08
CA LEU A 340 22.74 7.28 0.55
C LEU A 340 21.48 6.60 1.08
N PRO A 341 21.10 6.82 2.34
CA PRO A 341 19.80 6.42 2.81
C PRO A 341 18.74 7.10 1.95
N ILE A 342 17.76 6.30 1.57
CA ILE A 342 16.63 6.63 0.71
C ILE A 342 16.09 8.01 1.08
N LYS A 343 15.95 8.89 0.08
CA LYS A 343 15.34 10.21 0.26
C LYS A 343 13.84 10.01 0.48
N LEU A 344 13.52 9.77 1.73
CA LEU A 344 12.20 9.83 2.30
C LEU A 344 11.49 11.11 1.83
N ASP A 345 10.43 10.94 1.02
CA ASP A 345 9.67 12.09 0.51
C ASP A 345 9.03 12.84 1.69
N TRP A 346 9.38 14.12 1.79
CA TRP A 346 8.88 15.06 2.79
C TRP A 346 7.37 15.28 2.66
N GLN A 347 6.80 14.95 1.48
CA GLN A 347 5.37 15.01 1.21
C GLN A 347 4.61 13.77 1.73
N GLY A 348 5.32 12.72 2.15
CA GLY A 348 4.70 11.50 2.68
C GLY A 348 3.97 10.68 1.62
N VAL A 349 4.46 10.73 0.38
CA VAL A 349 4.03 9.85 -0.71
C VAL A 349 4.76 8.51 -0.57
N LEU A 350 4.05 7.42 -0.79
CA LEU A 350 4.63 6.09 -0.88
C LEU A 350 5.67 6.06 -2.00
N ASP A 351 6.92 5.75 -1.62
CA ASP A 351 8.06 5.77 -2.51
C ASP A 351 8.31 4.39 -3.17
N LYS A 352 8.87 4.41 -4.38
CA LYS A 352 9.12 3.19 -5.16
C LYS A 352 10.17 2.31 -4.49
N GLU A 353 11.14 2.90 -3.80
CA GLU A 353 12.17 2.16 -3.08
C GLU A 353 11.61 1.47 -1.83
N GLU A 354 10.68 2.11 -1.12
CA GLU A 354 9.92 1.51 -0.01
C GLU A 354 9.14 0.28 -0.51
N TRP A 355 8.43 0.44 -1.64
CA TRP A 355 7.70 -0.64 -2.30
C TRP A 355 8.62 -1.80 -2.70
N LYS A 356 9.65 -1.55 -3.52
CA LYS A 356 10.61 -2.58 -3.97
C LYS A 356 11.34 -3.23 -2.79
N GLY A 357 11.65 -2.46 -1.74
CA GLY A 357 12.27 -2.95 -0.52
C GLY A 357 11.37 -3.95 0.22
N SER A 358 10.08 -3.64 0.32
CA SER A 358 9.10 -4.54 0.93
C SER A 358 8.93 -5.86 0.16
N MET A 359 8.87 -5.80 -1.17
CA MET A 359 8.80 -6.99 -2.02
C MET A 359 10.04 -7.88 -1.84
N ARG A 360 11.23 -7.29 -1.80
CA ARG A 360 12.49 -8.01 -1.55
C ARG A 360 12.58 -8.58 -0.14
N ALA A 361 12.01 -7.91 0.86
CA ALA A 361 11.97 -8.44 2.21
C ALA A 361 11.05 -9.65 2.28
N TRP A 362 9.84 -9.52 1.73
CA TRP A 362 8.84 -10.59 1.70
C TRP A 362 9.32 -11.81 0.90
N SER A 363 10.01 -11.60 -0.22
CA SER A 363 10.52 -12.69 -1.06
C SER A 363 11.54 -13.59 -0.36
N LYS A 364 12.15 -13.11 0.74
CA LYS A 364 13.11 -13.86 1.57
C LYS A 364 12.45 -14.53 2.77
N VAL A 365 11.18 -14.27 3.04
CA VAL A 365 10.48 -14.83 4.20
C VAL A 365 10.20 -16.31 3.99
N GLU A 366 10.53 -17.12 5.00
CA GLU A 366 10.15 -18.53 5.08
C GLU A 366 8.97 -18.69 6.05
N GLN A 367 7.78 -19.01 5.51
CA GLN A 367 6.62 -19.30 6.34
C GLN A 367 6.61 -20.75 6.80
N ARG A 368 6.80 -20.97 8.11
CA ARG A 368 6.86 -22.32 8.70
C ARG A 368 5.52 -22.89 9.12
N LEU A 369 4.48 -22.04 9.22
CA LEU A 369 3.11 -22.45 9.53
C LEU A 369 3.01 -23.37 10.77
N GLY A 370 3.87 -23.16 11.77
CA GLY A 370 3.92 -23.93 13.01
C GLY A 370 4.71 -25.25 12.97
N LYS A 371 5.47 -25.53 11.90
CA LYS A 371 6.36 -26.70 11.79
C LYS A 371 7.79 -26.44 12.28
#